data_AF-A0A9W7H2U3-F1
#
_entry.id   AF-A0A9W7H2U3-F1
#
_cell.length_a   1.000
_cell.length_b   1.000
_cell.length_c   1.000
_cell.angle_alpha   90.00
_cell.angle_beta   90.00
_cell.angle_gamma   90.00
#
_symmetry.space_group_name_H-M   'P 1'
#
loop_
_entity.id
_entity.type
_entity.pdbx_description
1 polymer ?
#
loop_
_entity_poly.entity_id
_entity_poly.type
_entity_poly.pdbx_seq_one_letter_code
_entity_poly.pdbx_strand_id
1 'polypeptide(L)'
;MMTLESLDLRKSEKFEKSKPTEAMEMVDIYPNEPKKLTRIVEGLDKQSRRRLIRLLQDNDDVFAWSAADMPGIDPTVIRHFLHVDSTVKPV
;
A
#
# COMPACT_ATOMS: atom_id res chain seq x y z
N MET A 1 -16.57 25.90 20.72
CA MET A 1 -17.21 24.64 20.28
C MET A 1 -16.48 24.15 19.05
N MET A 2 -15.85 22.97 19.12
CA MET A 2 -15.26 22.32 17.94
C MET A 2 -16.36 21.54 17.22
N THR A 3 -16.51 21.75 15.92
CA THR A 3 -17.55 21.11 15.11
C THR A 3 -17.14 19.67 14.74
N LEU A 4 -18.10 18.78 14.48
CA LEU A 4 -17.81 17.39 14.09
C LEU A 4 -16.97 17.30 12.80
N GLU A 5 -17.05 18.34 11.96
CA GLU A 5 -16.20 18.51 10.77
C GLU A 5 -14.73 18.81 11.08
N SER A 6 -14.43 19.38 12.26
CA SER A 6 -13.05 19.68 12.68
C SER A 6 -12.32 18.49 13.31
N LEU A 7 -12.98 17.33 13.45
CA LEU A 7 -12.41 16.08 13.94
C LEU A 7 -12.17 15.05 12.81
N ASP A 8 -12.56 15.36 11.57
CA ASP A 8 -12.31 14.47 10.43
C ASP A 8 -10.84 14.61 9.97
N LEU A 9 -9.96 13.87 10.64
CA LEU A 9 -8.52 13.77 10.32
C LEU A 9 -8.27 13.32 8.85
N ARG A 10 -9.29 12.77 8.17
CA ARG A 10 -9.19 12.32 6.78
C ARG A 10 -9.30 13.47 5.77
N LYS A 11 -9.74 14.68 6.17
CA LYS A 11 -9.84 15.82 5.26
C LYS A 11 -8.52 16.55 5.00
N SER A 12 -7.43 16.26 5.71
CA SER A 12 -6.16 16.96 5.45
C SER A 12 -4.86 16.18 5.64
N GLU A 13 -4.88 14.86 5.77
CA GLU A 13 -3.66 14.08 5.54
C GLU A 13 -3.74 13.42 4.16
N LYS A 14 -3.47 14.23 3.12
CA LYS A 14 -2.69 13.68 2.02
C LYS A 14 -1.41 13.21 2.68
N PHE A 15 -1.33 11.94 3.06
CA PHE A 15 -0.05 11.30 3.35
C PHE A 15 0.78 11.57 2.11
N GLU A 16 1.69 12.56 2.19
CA GLU A 16 2.74 12.67 1.22
C GLU A 16 3.42 11.31 1.27
N LYS A 17 3.17 10.49 0.25
CA LYS A 17 3.89 9.24 0.11
C LYS A 17 5.35 9.63 0.12
N SER A 18 6.05 9.30 1.19
CA SER A 18 7.45 9.65 1.38
C SER A 18 8.17 9.21 0.12
N LYS A 19 8.70 10.19 -0.62
CA LYS A 19 9.49 9.84 -1.79
C LYS A 19 10.73 9.12 -1.28
N PRO A 20 11.11 8.01 -1.91
CA PRO A 20 12.38 7.38 -1.61
C PRO A 20 13.49 8.42 -1.72
N THR A 21 14.34 8.49 -0.69
CA THR A 21 15.49 9.40 -0.66
C THR A 21 16.55 8.97 -1.69
N GLU A 22 16.56 7.69 -2.02
CA GLU A 22 17.50 7.05 -2.94
C GLU A 22 16.95 7.06 -4.39
N ALA A 23 17.86 7.12 -5.36
CA ALA A 23 17.53 7.02 -6.77
C ALA A 23 16.98 5.62 -7.11
N MET A 24 16.12 5.52 -8.12
CA MET A 24 15.36 4.29 -8.42
C MET A 24 15.25 4.05 -9.92
N GLU A 25 15.56 2.83 -10.34
CA GLU A 25 15.41 2.36 -11.70
C GLU A 25 14.12 1.55 -11.87
N MET A 26 13.57 1.56 -13.09
CA MET A 26 12.44 0.71 -13.46
C MET A 26 12.94 -0.63 -14.01
N VAL A 27 12.39 -1.72 -13.51
CA VAL A 27 12.68 -3.08 -13.97
C VAL A 27 11.40 -3.82 -14.31
N ASP A 28 11.50 -4.67 -15.33
CA ASP A 28 10.42 -5.58 -15.70
C ASP A 28 10.55 -6.87 -14.89
N ILE A 29 9.54 -7.12 -14.05
CA ILE A 29 9.40 -8.38 -13.29
C ILE A 29 8.18 -9.17 -13.74
N TYR A 30 7.45 -8.72 -14.76
CA TYR A 30 6.23 -9.35 -15.27
C TYR A 30 6.38 -9.60 -16.77
N PRO A 31 7.06 -10.69 -17.20
CA PRO A 31 7.36 -10.93 -18.61
C PRO A 31 6.12 -10.95 -19.53
N ASN A 32 4.96 -11.30 -18.97
CA ASN A 32 3.70 -11.37 -19.70
C ASN A 32 2.92 -10.04 -19.71
N GLU A 33 3.34 -9.05 -18.92
CA GLU A 33 2.70 -7.75 -18.77
C GLU A 33 3.75 -6.61 -18.80
N PRO A 34 4.36 -6.32 -19.95
CA PRO A 34 5.48 -5.38 -20.06
C PRO A 34 5.13 -3.92 -19.70
N LYS A 35 3.84 -3.60 -19.52
CA LYS A 35 3.36 -2.30 -19.03
C LYS A 35 3.48 -2.17 -17.50
N LYS A 36 3.69 -3.28 -16.79
CA LYS A 36 3.79 -3.34 -15.34
C LYS A 36 5.27 -3.35 -14.96
N LEU A 37 5.77 -2.20 -14.52
CA LEU A 37 7.17 -2.03 -14.11
C LEU A 37 7.26 -1.84 -12.60
N THR A 38 8.27 -2.44 -11.99
CA THR A 38 8.59 -2.29 -10.56
C THR A 38 9.81 -1.39 -10.41
N ARG A 39 9.80 -0.52 -9.39
CA ARG A 39 10.95 0.34 -9.06
C ARG A 39 11.84 -0.35 -8.04
N ILE A 40 13.14 -0.39 -8.30
CA ILE A 40 14.16 -0.86 -7.36
C ILE A 40 15.23 0.22 -7.18
N VAL A 41 15.99 0.16 -6.08
CA VAL A 41 17.06 1.13 -5.79
C VAL A 41 18.16 1.05 -6.85
N GLU A 42 18.64 2.21 -7.31
CA GLU A 42 19.76 2.32 -8.23
C GLU A 42 21.10 2.01 -7.53
N GLY A 43 22.10 1.60 -8.32
CA GLY A 43 23.47 1.40 -7.80
C GLY A 43 23.70 0.05 -7.13
N LEU A 44 22.75 -0.88 -7.18
CA LEU A 44 22.97 -2.27 -6.78
C LEU A 44 24.06 -2.92 -7.66
N ASP A 45 24.92 -3.72 -7.05
CA ASP A 45 25.88 -4.52 -7.80
C ASP A 45 25.16 -5.53 -8.72
N LYS A 46 25.85 -5.96 -9.79
CA LYS A 46 25.25 -6.82 -10.83
C LYS A 46 24.72 -8.15 -10.30
N GLN A 47 25.28 -8.70 -9.23
CA GLN A 47 24.83 -9.96 -8.65
C GLN A 47 23.58 -9.72 -7.80
N SER A 48 23.61 -8.75 -6.91
CA SER A 48 22.47 -8.39 -6.05
C SER A 48 21.27 -7.93 -6.87
N ARG A 49 21.49 -7.11 -7.90
CA ARG A 49 20.43 -6.67 -8.83
C ARG A 49 19.72 -7.84 -9.49
N ARG A 50 20.48 -8.81 -10.05
CA ARG A 50 19.91 -10.01 -10.67
C ARG A 50 19.16 -10.87 -9.67
N ARG A 51 19.72 -11.06 -8.47
CA ARG A 51 19.10 -11.85 -7.41
C ARG A 51 17.78 -11.21 -6.95
N LEU A 52 17.75 -9.89 -6.79
CA LEU A 52 16.54 -9.15 -6.40
C LEU A 52 15.45 -9.26 -7.45
N ILE A 53 15.78 -9.02 -8.73
CA ILE A 53 14.81 -9.13 -9.83
C ILE A 53 14.21 -10.55 -9.85
N ARG A 54 15.04 -11.59 -9.75
CA ARG A 54 14.57 -12.97 -9.71
C ARG A 54 13.68 -13.24 -8.51
N LEU A 55 14.05 -12.77 -7.32
CA LEU A 55 13.24 -12.92 -6.11
C LEU A 55 11.86 -12.27 -6.28
N LEU A 56 11.81 -11.07 -6.86
CA LEU A 56 10.57 -10.36 -7.13
C LEU A 56 9.70 -11.07 -8.18
N GLN A 57 10.32 -11.67 -9.20
CA GLN A 57 9.64 -12.49 -10.21
C GLN A 57 9.08 -13.79 -9.61
N ASP A 58 9.84 -14.45 -8.74
CA ASP A 58 9.46 -15.72 -8.10
C ASP A 58 8.35 -15.54 -7.04
N ASN A 59 8.04 -14.29 -6.64
CA ASN A 59 7.07 -13.94 -5.58
C ASN A 59 6.14 -12.79 -6.04
N ASP A 60 5.80 -12.76 -7.32
CA ASP A 60 5.03 -11.67 -7.93
C ASP A 60 3.58 -11.59 -7.42
N ASP A 61 3.11 -12.65 -6.76
CA ASP A 61 1.84 -12.79 -6.05
C ASP A 61 1.90 -12.36 -4.57
N VAL A 62 3.06 -12.43 -3.91
CA VAL A 62 3.22 -12.15 -2.48
C VAL A 62 3.17 -10.65 -2.17
N PHE A 63 3.72 -9.80 -3.04
CA PHE A 63 3.79 -8.35 -2.78
C PHE A 63 2.49 -7.59 -3.06
N ALA A 64 1.40 -8.31 -3.37
CA ALA A 64 0.06 -7.78 -3.57
C ALA A 64 -0.82 -7.88 -2.31
N TRP A 65 -0.24 -7.92 -1.11
CA TRP A 65 -0.99 -7.95 0.14
C TRP A 65 -1.94 -6.75 0.26
N SER A 66 -3.23 -7.05 0.22
CA SER A 66 -4.27 -6.17 0.73
C SER A 66 -4.31 -6.26 2.25
N ALA A 67 -4.96 -5.30 2.91
CA ALA A 67 -5.19 -5.36 4.34
C ALA A 67 -5.96 -6.63 4.78
N ALA A 68 -6.64 -7.31 3.86
CA ALA A 68 -7.32 -8.58 4.11
C ALA A 68 -6.37 -9.79 4.14
N ASP A 69 -5.20 -9.70 3.52
CA ASP A 69 -4.22 -10.78 3.43
C ASP A 69 -3.30 -10.86 4.67
N MET A 70 -3.44 -9.92 5.61
CA MET A 70 -2.78 -9.92 6.92
C MET A 70 -3.80 -10.30 8.02
N PRO A 71 -4.01 -11.59 8.34
CA PRO A 71 -5.00 -12.02 9.34
C PRO A 71 -4.59 -11.74 10.79
N GLY A 72 -3.63 -10.85 11.01
CA GLY A 72 -2.97 -10.65 12.29
C GLY A 72 -3.85 -10.00 13.36
N ILE A 73 -4.81 -9.14 12.96
CA ILE A 73 -5.67 -8.46 13.92
C ILE A 73 -7.12 -8.77 13.57
N ASP A 74 -7.84 -9.29 14.55
CA ASP A 74 -9.27 -9.58 14.43
C ASP A 74 -9.97 -8.33 13.87
N PRO A 75 -10.73 -8.45 12.76
CA PRO A 75 -11.48 -7.33 12.20
C PRO A 75 -12.39 -6.63 13.20
N THR A 76 -12.83 -7.30 14.27
CA THR A 76 -13.58 -6.68 15.38
C THR A 76 -12.76 -5.67 16.19
N VAL A 77 -11.42 -5.77 16.16
CA VAL A 77 -10.48 -4.88 16.87
C VAL A 77 -10.07 -3.69 15.99
N ILE A 78 -9.93 -3.87 14.65
CA ILE A 78 -9.52 -2.79 13.73
C ILE A 78 -10.69 -2.06 13.06
N ARG A 79 -11.91 -2.59 13.13
CA ARG A 79 -13.09 -1.92 12.59
C ARG A 79 -13.58 -0.84 13.55
N HIS A 80 -13.81 0.34 12.99
CA HIS A 80 -14.56 1.38 13.67
C HIS A 80 -16.05 1.16 13.40
N PHE A 81 -16.79 0.77 14.43
CA PHE A 81 -18.25 0.67 14.36
C PHE A 81 -18.85 2.06 14.59
N LEU A 82 -19.54 2.59 13.59
CA LEU A 82 -20.37 3.76 13.80
C LEU A 82 -21.71 3.28 14.37
N HIS A 83 -22.02 3.67 15.60
CA HIS A 83 -23.29 3.31 16.25
C HIS A 83 -24.41 4.18 15.65
N VAL A 84 -24.88 3.79 14.46
CA VAL A 84 -25.94 4.50 13.74
C VAL A 84 -27.28 3.86 14.07
N ASP A 85 -28.27 4.70 14.35
CA ASP A 85 -29.66 4.28 14.44
C ASP A 85 -30.15 3.79 13.06
N SER A 86 -30.45 2.49 12.97
CA SER A 86 -30.92 1.84 11.74
C SER A 86 -32.24 2.39 11.19
N THR A 87 -32.98 3.16 11.98
CA THR A 87 -34.25 3.78 11.57
C THR A 87 -34.07 5.11 10.85
N VAL A 88 -32.87 5.71 10.93
CA VAL A 88 -32.58 7.00 10.32
C VAL A 88 -31.99 6.80 8.93
N LYS A 89 -32.55 7.49 7.94
CA LYS A 89 -32.06 7.42 6.56
C LYS A 89 -30.77 8.25 6.41
N PRO A 90 -29.77 7.76 5.65
CA PRO A 90 -28.59 8.55 5.31
C PRO A 90 -29.00 9.82 4.55
N VAL A 91 -28.33 10.93 4.84
CA VAL A 91 -28.39 12.18 4.06
C VAL A 91 -27.39 12.18 2.93
#